data_AF-A0AAP8KKS1-F1
#
_entry.id   AF-A0AAP8KKS1-F1
#
_cell.length_a   1.000
_cell.length_b   1.000
_cell.length_c   1.000
_cell.angle_alpha   90.00
_cell.angle_beta   90.00
_cell.angle_gamma   90.00
#
_symmetry.space_group_name_H-M   'P 1'
#
loop_
_entity.id
_entity.type
_entity.pdbx_description
1 polymer ?
#
loop_
_entity_poly.entity_id
_entity_poly.type
_entity_poly.pdbx_seq_one_letter_code
_entity_poly.pdbx_strand_id
1 'polypeptide(L)'
;KNTWSAQLFEKAALEVGYHPYNLPSANTSDSYTNPYGAQMGPCNFCGFSSGYACYMYSKASPNVNILPALRQEKRFELRTNANVLKVNLTDDKSRATGVTYVDGQGREMEQPADLVI
;
A
#
# COMPACT_ATOMS: atom_id res chain seq x y z
N LYS A 1 19.23 -7.94 8.21
CA LYS A 1 20.35 -8.76 7.70
C LYS A 1 20.62 -8.34 6.26
N ASN A 2 21.87 -8.07 5.89
CA ASN A 2 22.22 -7.65 4.53
C ASN A 2 22.39 -8.88 3.62
N THR A 3 21.96 -8.76 2.36
CA THR A 3 22.23 -9.78 1.34
C THR A 3 23.72 -9.76 0.96
N TRP A 4 24.20 -10.83 0.34
CA TRP A 4 25.58 -10.90 -0.16
C TRP A 4 25.93 -9.75 -1.10
N SER A 5 25.03 -9.41 -2.03
CA SER A 5 25.20 -8.29 -2.96
C SER A 5 25.31 -6.95 -2.24
N ALA A 6 24.50 -6.73 -1.19
CA ALA A 6 24.56 -5.51 -0.39
C ALA A 6 25.90 -5.40 0.37
N GLN A 7 26.40 -6.50 0.94
CA GLN A 7 27.70 -6.53 1.62
C GLN A 7 28.86 -6.23 0.67
N LEU A 8 28.82 -6.76 -0.56
CA LEU A 8 29.85 -6.49 -1.57
C LEU A 8 29.88 -5.01 -1.97
N PHE A 9 28.70 -4.41 -2.18
CA PHE A 9 28.58 -2.99 -2.49
C PHE A 9 29.02 -2.11 -1.33
N GLU A 10 28.59 -2.42 -0.11
CA GLU A 10 28.98 -1.73 1.11
C GLU A 10 30.51 -1.68 1.26
N LYS A 11 31.18 -2.82 1.08
CA LYS A 11 32.65 -2.90 1.11
C LYS A 11 33.29 -1.97 0.07
N ALA A 12 32.88 -2.06 -1.19
CA ALA A 12 33.46 -1.25 -2.27
C ALA A 12 33.25 0.25 -2.04
N ALA A 13 32.07 0.65 -1.56
CA ALA A 13 31.76 2.04 -1.24
C ALA A 13 32.63 2.59 -0.11
N LEU A 14 32.85 1.79 0.95
CA LEU A 14 33.74 2.16 2.05
C LEU A 14 35.20 2.33 1.59
N GLU A 15 35.69 1.44 0.72
CA GLU A 15 37.08 1.48 0.20
C GLU A 15 37.40 2.76 -0.59
N VAL A 16 36.39 3.40 -1.20
CA VAL A 16 36.55 4.69 -1.92
C VAL A 16 36.13 5.91 -1.09
N GLY A 17 35.92 5.74 0.22
CA GLY A 17 35.65 6.83 1.15
C GLY A 17 34.19 7.29 1.23
N TYR A 18 33.23 6.51 0.72
CA TYR A 18 31.80 6.79 0.90
C TYR A 18 31.26 6.23 2.23
N HIS A 19 30.04 6.66 2.58
CA HIS A 19 29.34 6.29 3.81
C HIS A 19 28.03 5.54 3.50
N PRO A 20 28.08 4.28 3.04
CA PRO A 20 26.87 3.50 2.80
C PRO A 20 26.12 3.25 4.11
N TYR A 21 24.79 3.15 4.02
CA TYR A 21 23.93 2.78 5.13
C TYR A 21 22.72 2.00 4.61
N ASN A 22 22.11 1.20 5.48
CA ASN A 22 20.91 0.46 5.13
C ASN A 22 19.69 1.37 5.08
N LEU A 23 18.98 1.36 3.95
CA LEU A 23 17.72 2.08 3.84
C LEU A 23 16.61 1.36 4.61
N PRO A 24 15.75 2.09 5.35
CA PRO A 24 14.55 1.49 5.91
C PRO A 24 13.68 0.95 4.78
N SER A 25 13.15 -0.25 4.97
CA SER A 25 12.23 -0.87 4.03
C SER A 25 10.93 -1.18 4.74
N ALA A 26 9.82 -1.07 4.01
CA ALA A 26 8.49 -1.42 4.50
C ALA A 26 8.27 -2.96 4.47
N ASN A 27 9.27 -3.70 4.93
CA ASN A 27 9.30 -5.15 4.96
C ASN A 27 9.63 -5.60 6.39
N THR A 28 8.93 -6.61 6.88
CA THR A 28 9.19 -7.19 8.20
C THR A 28 10.50 -7.97 8.21
N SER A 29 11.36 -7.69 9.20
CA SER A 29 12.61 -8.41 9.42
C SER A 29 12.41 -9.78 10.05
N ASP A 30 11.32 -9.94 10.81
CA ASP A 30 10.92 -11.15 11.53
C ASP A 30 9.41 -11.37 11.42
N SER A 31 8.93 -12.49 11.95
CA SER A 31 7.49 -12.70 12.15
C SER A 31 6.90 -11.57 12.98
N TYR A 32 5.79 -10.98 12.51
CA TYR A 32 5.14 -9.85 13.15
C TYR A 32 3.63 -9.92 12.94
N THR A 33 2.85 -9.68 13.98
CA THR A 33 1.40 -9.45 13.86
C THR A 33 1.13 -7.97 13.99
N ASN A 34 0.49 -7.38 12.98
CA ASN A 34 0.22 -5.95 12.99
C ASN A 34 -0.96 -5.59 13.91
N PRO A 35 -1.23 -4.30 14.18
CA PRO A 35 -2.30 -3.87 15.09
C PRO A 35 -3.71 -4.29 14.64
N TYR A 36 -3.89 -4.63 13.37
CA TYR A 36 -5.14 -5.14 12.81
C TYR A 36 -5.26 -6.68 12.89
N GLY A 37 -4.30 -7.36 13.52
CA GLY A 37 -4.28 -8.81 13.66
C GLY A 37 -3.80 -9.57 12.42
N ALA A 38 -3.27 -8.88 11.39
CA ALA A 38 -2.74 -9.55 10.21
C ALA A 38 -1.32 -10.09 10.49
N GLN A 39 -1.14 -11.39 10.29
CA GLN A 39 0.15 -12.07 10.43
C GLN A 39 1.04 -11.80 9.22
N MET A 40 2.24 -11.29 9.48
CA MET A 40 3.30 -11.03 8.51
C MET A 40 4.45 -12.02 8.70
N GLY A 41 5.00 -12.53 7.61
CA GLY A 41 6.18 -13.41 7.62
C GLY A 41 7.49 -12.62 7.46
N PRO A 42 8.65 -13.16 7.87
CA PRO A 42 9.95 -12.51 7.66
C PRO A 42 10.29 -12.38 6.17
N CYS A 43 10.83 -11.22 5.77
CA CYS A 43 11.31 -11.01 4.41
C CYS A 43 12.55 -11.87 4.12
N ASN A 44 12.49 -12.65 3.04
CA ASN A 44 13.57 -13.54 2.59
C ASN A 44 14.33 -13.01 1.36
N PHE A 45 14.10 -11.76 0.96
CA PHE A 45 14.74 -11.14 -0.21
C PHE A 45 14.53 -11.92 -1.53
N CYS A 46 13.35 -12.53 -1.73
CA CYS A 46 13.02 -13.33 -2.92
C CYS A 46 12.94 -12.58 -4.25
N GLY A 47 13.19 -11.26 -4.30
CA GLY A 47 13.21 -10.48 -5.54
C GLY A 47 11.84 -10.02 -6.08
N PHE A 48 10.72 -10.49 -5.54
CA PHE A 48 9.36 -10.12 -5.98
C PHE A 48 8.87 -8.75 -5.46
N SER A 49 9.71 -8.03 -4.72
CA SER A 49 9.33 -6.75 -4.09
C SER A 49 8.94 -5.65 -5.09
N SER A 50 9.43 -5.73 -6.31
CA SER A 50 9.25 -4.72 -7.37
C SER A 50 8.22 -5.19 -8.39
N GLY A 51 7.05 -4.55 -8.42
CA GLY A 51 5.99 -4.81 -9.41
C GLY A 51 5.02 -5.93 -9.07
N TYR A 52 5.29 -6.75 -8.05
CA TYR A 52 4.42 -7.88 -7.68
C TYR A 52 3.94 -7.80 -6.24
N ALA A 53 2.85 -8.52 -5.96
CA ALA A 53 2.39 -8.73 -4.60
C ALA A 53 3.38 -9.59 -3.82
N CYS A 54 3.57 -9.28 -2.54
CA CYS A 54 4.45 -10.06 -1.67
C CYS A 54 3.75 -11.35 -1.24
N TYR A 55 4.13 -12.48 -1.84
CA TYR A 55 3.58 -13.79 -1.49
C TYR A 55 4.03 -14.29 -0.11
N MET A 56 5.09 -13.70 0.46
CA MET A 56 5.59 -13.98 1.81
C MET A 56 4.85 -13.20 2.92
N TYR A 57 3.89 -12.34 2.55
CA TYR A 57 3.16 -11.46 3.48
C TYR A 57 4.09 -10.53 4.30
N SER A 58 5.31 -10.29 3.83
CA SER A 58 6.32 -9.51 4.56
C SER A 58 6.28 -8.01 4.25
N LYS A 59 5.75 -7.63 3.09
CA LYS A 59 5.66 -6.24 2.65
C LYS A 59 4.45 -5.59 3.32
N ALA A 60 4.61 -4.38 3.83
CA ALA A 60 3.57 -3.57 4.48
C ALA A 60 2.53 -3.00 3.48
N SER A 61 2.11 -3.80 2.50
CA SER A 61 1.14 -3.38 1.49
C SER A 61 -0.30 -3.52 2.02
N PRO A 62 -1.21 -2.58 1.70
CA PRO A 62 -2.57 -2.57 2.26
C PRO A 62 -3.36 -3.85 1.95
N ASN A 63 -3.12 -4.44 0.77
CA ASN A 63 -3.77 -5.67 0.33
C ASN A 63 -3.57 -6.86 1.27
N VAL A 64 -2.43 -6.94 1.96
CA VAL A 64 -2.14 -8.03 2.90
C VAL A 64 -2.20 -7.60 4.37
N ASN A 65 -2.07 -6.30 4.66
CA ASN A 65 -1.96 -5.80 6.04
C ASN A 65 -3.19 -5.06 6.56
N ILE A 66 -4.10 -4.64 5.69
CA ILE A 66 -5.26 -3.81 6.07
C ILE A 66 -6.55 -4.42 5.53
N LEU A 67 -6.58 -4.81 4.25
CA LEU A 67 -7.76 -5.37 3.63
C LEU A 67 -8.32 -6.62 4.32
N PRO A 68 -7.52 -7.55 4.87
CA PRO A 68 -8.07 -8.69 5.61
C PRO A 68 -8.94 -8.28 6.80
N ALA A 69 -8.54 -7.24 7.53
CA ALA A 69 -9.32 -6.70 8.65
C ALA A 69 -10.52 -5.89 8.15
N LEU A 70 -10.33 -5.01 7.15
CA LEU A 70 -11.43 -4.19 6.61
C LEU A 70 -12.54 -5.02 5.97
N ARG A 71 -12.23 -6.16 5.36
CA ARG A 71 -13.25 -7.07 4.79
C ARG A 71 -14.19 -7.65 5.85
N GLN A 72 -13.82 -7.62 7.13
CA GLN A 72 -14.67 -8.05 8.23
C GLN A 72 -15.55 -6.91 8.78
N GLU A 73 -15.23 -5.66 8.45
CA GLU A 73 -15.99 -4.50 8.92
C GLU A 73 -17.29 -4.33 8.13
N LYS A 74 -18.43 -4.41 8.82
CA LYS A 74 -19.76 -4.38 8.18
C LYS A 74 -20.10 -3.05 7.49
N ARG A 75 -19.44 -1.96 7.91
CA ARG A 75 -19.64 -0.61 7.36
C ARG A 75 -18.67 -0.28 6.23
N PHE A 76 -17.82 -1.22 5.83
CA PHE A 76 -16.84 -1.03 4.77
C PHE A 76 -17.30 -1.69 3.48
N GLU A 77 -17.16 -0.97 2.37
CA GLU A 77 -17.36 -1.49 1.03
C GLU A 77 -16.13 -1.18 0.17
N LEU A 78 -15.59 -2.21 -0.49
CA LEU A 78 -14.56 -2.06 -1.51
C LEU A 78 -15.20 -2.21 -2.89
N ARG A 79 -15.27 -1.12 -3.65
CA ARG A 79 -15.68 -1.15 -5.05
C ARG A 79 -14.47 -1.11 -5.96
N THR A 80 -14.26 -2.18 -6.73
CA THR A 80 -13.24 -2.23 -7.79
C THR A 80 -13.80 -1.69 -9.10
N ASN A 81 -12.92 -1.28 -10.02
CA ASN A 81 -13.30 -0.70 -11.32
C ASN A 81 -14.20 0.53 -11.18
N ALA A 82 -13.89 1.39 -10.21
CA ALA A 82 -14.57 2.67 -9.99
C ALA A 82 -13.54 3.79 -10.14
N ASN A 83 -13.46 4.38 -11.34
CA ASN A 83 -12.53 5.45 -11.63
C ASN A 83 -13.20 6.81 -11.42
N VAL A 84 -12.84 7.51 -10.33
CA VAL A 84 -13.40 8.84 -10.02
C VAL A 84 -13.00 9.84 -11.10
N LEU A 85 -14.00 10.50 -11.68
CA LEU A 85 -13.81 11.56 -12.67
C LEU A 85 -13.79 12.95 -12.04
N LYS A 86 -14.60 13.14 -10.99
CA LYS A 86 -14.84 14.45 -10.37
C LYS A 86 -15.29 14.29 -8.92
N VAL A 87 -14.84 15.22 -8.07
CA VAL A 87 -15.45 15.49 -6.77
C VAL A 87 -16.63 16.45 -6.95
N ASN A 88 -17.81 16.05 -6.48
CA ASN A 88 -19.01 16.87 -6.52
C ASN A 88 -18.97 17.86 -5.35
N LEU A 89 -19.34 19.11 -5.62
CA LEU A 89 -19.29 20.20 -4.66
C LEU A 89 -20.68 20.83 -4.53
N THR A 90 -20.89 21.53 -3.42
CA THR A 90 -21.98 22.51 -3.28
C THR A 90 -21.89 23.60 -4.34
N ASP A 91 -22.99 24.32 -4.60
CA ASP A 91 -23.05 25.37 -5.64
C ASP A 91 -22.03 26.50 -5.40
N ASP A 92 -21.80 26.86 -4.14
CA ASP A 92 -20.80 27.83 -3.70
C ASP A 92 -19.35 27.27 -3.73
N LYS A 93 -19.20 25.98 -4.06
CA LYS A 93 -17.94 25.22 -4.14
C LYS A 93 -17.17 25.15 -2.82
N SER A 94 -17.82 25.39 -1.69
CA SER A 94 -17.17 25.39 -0.38
C SER A 94 -17.00 24.01 0.23
N ARG A 95 -17.80 23.01 -0.18
CA ARG A 95 -17.80 21.68 0.41
C ARG A 95 -18.03 20.57 -0.62
N ALA A 96 -17.36 19.43 -0.43
CA ALA A 96 -17.64 18.21 -1.19
C ALA A 96 -18.96 17.57 -0.75
N THR A 97 -19.69 17.01 -1.70
CA THR A 97 -20.97 16.31 -1.50
C THR A 97 -20.96 14.87 -1.99
N GLY A 98 -19.87 14.45 -2.62
CA GLY A 98 -19.72 13.11 -3.18
C GLY A 98 -18.70 13.07 -4.32
N VAL A 99 -18.76 12.00 -5.11
CA VAL A 99 -17.94 11.83 -6.31
C VAL A 99 -18.77 11.29 -7.47
N THR A 100 -18.44 11.73 -8.68
CA THR A 100 -18.87 11.07 -9.91
C THR A 100 -17.73 10.19 -10.41
N TYR A 101 -18.02 8.92 -10.68
CA TYR A 101 -17.05 7.94 -11.16
C TYR A 101 -17.60 7.13 -12.34
N VAL A 102 -16.71 6.56 -13.14
CA VAL A 102 -17.06 5.59 -14.18
C VAL A 102 -16.86 4.17 -13.64
N ASP A 103 -17.88 3.34 -13.76
CA ASP A 103 -17.84 1.95 -13.34
C ASP A 103 -17.16 1.02 -14.36
N GLY A 104 -17.02 -0.27 -14.02
CA GLY A 104 -16.41 -1.27 -14.90
C GLY A 104 -17.18 -1.54 -16.20
N GLN A 105 -18.38 -0.99 -16.37
CA GLN A 105 -19.17 -1.05 -17.60
C GLN A 105 -19.10 0.24 -18.41
N GLY A 106 -18.31 1.22 -17.97
CA GLY A 106 -18.18 2.52 -18.65
C GLY A 106 -19.32 3.50 -18.34
N ARG A 107 -20.15 3.23 -17.33
CA ARG A 107 -21.30 4.08 -16.97
C ARG A 107 -20.90 5.09 -15.91
N GLU A 108 -21.38 6.33 -16.05
CA GLU A 108 -21.25 7.34 -15.01
C GLU A 108 -22.18 7.04 -13.84
N MET A 109 -21.62 7.08 -12.64
CA MET A 109 -22.27 6.80 -11.37
C MET A 109 -21.97 7.94 -10.39
N GLU A 110 -22.93 8.25 -9.53
CA GLU A 110 -22.74 9.21 -8.43
C GLU A 110 -22.74 8.48 -7.08
N GLN A 111 -21.76 8.80 -6.24
CA GLN A 111 -21.69 8.35 -4.85
C GLN A 111 -21.74 9.57 -3.92
N PRO A 112 -22.85 9.82 -3.22
CA PRO A 112 -22.93 10.89 -2.24
C PRO A 112 -22.06 10.57 -1.01
N ALA A 113 -21.46 11.59 -0.42
CA ALA A 113 -20.66 11.48 0.80
C ALA A 113 -20.58 12.81 1.53
N ASP A 114 -20.58 12.75 2.87
CA ASP A 114 -20.34 13.92 3.72
C ASP A 114 -18.85 14.28 3.80
N LEU A 115 -17.97 13.31 3.50
CA LEU A 115 -16.51 13.45 3.49
C LEU A 115 -15.91 12.65 2.34
N VAL A 116 -14.97 13.27 1.62
CA VAL A 116 -14.17 12.64 0.56
C VAL A 116 -12.70 12.74 0.96
N ILE A 117 -11.96 11.61 0.91
CA ILE A 117 -10.54 11.49 1.26
C ILE A 117 -9.75 11.06 0.03
#